data_AF-A0A4R4QQT8-F1
#
_entry.id   AF-A0A4R4QQT8-F1
#
_cell.length_a   1.000
_cell.length_b   1.000
_cell.length_c   1.000
_cell.angle_alpha   90.00
_cell.angle_beta   90.00
_cell.angle_gamma   90.00
#
_symmetry.space_group_name_H-M   'P 1'
#
loop_
_entity.id
_entity.type
_entity.pdbx_description
1 polymer ?
#
loop_
_entity_poly.entity_id
_entity_poly.type
_entity_poly.pdbx_seq_one_letter_code
_entity_poly.pdbx_strand_id
1 'polypeptide(L)'
;MIYVTGERLQPPHVRLASFDRRWRGLDPAQVHDYLDRVADELERLRRELTTANTEAERIRQGLRQWQSRHKSCHHAPNGRWPR
;
A
#
# COMPACT_ATOMS: atom_id res chain seq x y z
N MET A 1 -12.41 1.83 -25.23
CA MET A 1 -10.95 1.67 -25.07
C MET A 1 -10.65 2.05 -23.63
N ILE A 2 -10.46 1.07 -22.75
CA ILE A 2 -10.27 1.36 -21.31
C ILE A 2 -8.80 1.73 -21.16
N TYR A 3 -8.51 3.02 -21.06
CA TYR A 3 -7.17 3.50 -20.76
C TYR A 3 -6.84 3.04 -19.35
N VAL A 4 -6.03 2.00 -19.22
CA VAL A 4 -5.32 1.71 -17.97
C VAL A 4 -4.18 2.73 -17.90
N THR A 5 -4.53 3.99 -17.65
CA THR A 5 -3.59 4.97 -17.13
C THR A 5 -3.03 4.42 -15.83
N GLY A 6 -1.76 4.68 -15.53
CA GLY A 6 -1.06 4.16 -14.34
C GLY A 6 -1.64 4.58 -12.97
N GLU A 7 -2.91 4.98 -12.92
CA GLU A 7 -3.69 5.03 -11.70
C GLU A 7 -3.87 3.61 -11.15
N ARG A 8 -3.51 3.46 -9.89
CA ARG A 8 -3.54 2.19 -9.18
C ARG A 8 -4.99 1.71 -9.12
N LEU A 9 -5.30 0.63 -9.86
CA LEU A 9 -6.62 0.02 -9.95
C LEU A 9 -7.22 -0.17 -8.54
N GLN A 10 -8.32 0.54 -8.25
CA GLN A 10 -9.00 0.43 -6.96
C GLN A 10 -10.08 -0.67 -7.02
N PRO A 11 -10.28 -1.45 -5.95
CA PRO A 11 -11.33 -2.48 -5.93
C PRO A 11 -12.73 -1.97 -6.35
N PRO A 12 -13.20 -0.78 -5.92
CA PRO A 12 -14.48 -0.24 -6.38
C PRO A 12 -14.54 0.04 -7.88
N HIS A 13 -13.42 0.41 -8.51
CA HIS A 13 -13.38 0.63 -9.96
C HIS A 13 -13.54 -0.68 -10.74
N VAL A 14 -13.08 -1.80 -10.19
CA VAL A 14 -13.27 -3.13 -10.81
C VAL A 14 -14.72 -3.56 -10.74
N ARG A 15 -15.37 -3.38 -9.57
CA ARG A 15 -16.80 -3.71 -9.39
C ARG A 15 -17.72 -2.88 -10.31
N LEU A 16 -17.36 -1.62 -10.54
CA LEU A 16 -18.15 -0.71 -11.38
C LEU A 16 -17.74 -0.72 -12.87
N ALA A 17 -16.84 -1.63 -13.27
CA ALA A 17 -16.39 -1.71 -14.65
C ALA A 17 -17.56 -2.14 -15.56
N SER A 18 -17.90 -1.29 -16.55
CA SER A 18 -18.91 -1.57 -17.56
C SER A 18 -18.26 -1.87 -18.89
N PHE A 19 -18.74 -2.93 -19.56
CA PHE A 19 -18.24 -3.39 -20.86
C PHE A 19 -19.36 -3.35 -21.90
N ASP A 20 -19.04 -2.91 -23.12
CA ASP A 20 -19.99 -2.90 -24.23
C ASP A 20 -20.36 -4.32 -24.66
N ARG A 21 -21.66 -4.57 -24.89
CA ARG A 21 -22.15 -5.86 -25.41
C ARG A 21 -21.89 -5.98 -26.91
N ARG A 22 -21.45 -7.16 -27.36
CA ARG A 22 -21.21 -7.49 -28.77
C ARG A 22 -21.89 -8.82 -29.12
N TRP A 23 -22.25 -8.99 -30.40
CA TRP A 23 -23.01 -10.15 -30.91
C TRP A 23 -22.33 -11.51 -30.67
N ARG A 24 -21.00 -11.52 -30.49
CA ARG A 24 -20.22 -12.64 -29.95
C ARG A 24 -19.41 -12.16 -28.75
N GLY A 25 -20.05 -12.10 -27.59
CA GLY A 25 -19.44 -11.68 -26.33
C GLY A 25 -19.50 -12.77 -25.27
N LEU A 26 -18.73 -12.59 -24.20
CA LEU A 26 -18.87 -13.38 -22.98
C LEU A 26 -20.22 -13.07 -22.31
N ASP A 27 -20.74 -14.04 -21.57
CA ASP A 27 -21.91 -13.87 -20.74
C ASP A 27 -21.67 -12.75 -19.71
N PRO A 28 -22.46 -11.66 -19.73
CA PRO A 28 -22.29 -10.55 -18.79
C PRO A 28 -22.32 -10.99 -17.32
N ALA A 29 -23.13 -11.98 -16.96
CA ALA A 29 -23.23 -12.44 -15.58
C ALA A 29 -21.90 -13.06 -15.10
N GLN A 30 -21.33 -13.96 -15.90
CA GLN A 30 -20.03 -14.58 -15.60
C GLN A 30 -18.89 -13.55 -15.53
N VAL A 31 -18.94 -12.52 -16.38
CA VAL A 31 -17.97 -11.42 -16.33
C VAL A 31 -18.10 -10.66 -15.01
N HIS A 32 -19.32 -10.30 -14.59
CA HIS A 32 -19.53 -9.59 -13.33
C HIS A 32 -19.10 -10.43 -12.10
N ASP A 33 -19.44 -11.71 -12.06
CA ASP A 33 -19.01 -12.62 -10.98
C ASP A 33 -17.48 -12.70 -10.88
N TYR A 34 -16.80 -12.75 -12.04
CA TYR A 34 -15.34 -12.76 -12.07
C TYR A 34 -14.74 -11.42 -11.62
N LEU A 35 -15.33 -10.29 -12.02
CA LEU A 35 -14.90 -8.96 -11.59
C LEU A 35 -15.06 -8.76 -10.08
N ASP A 36 -16.14 -9.27 -9.49
CA ASP A 36 -16.35 -9.23 -8.04
C ASP A 36 -15.25 -10.01 -7.31
N ARG A 37 -14.93 -11.22 -7.78
CA ARG A 37 -13.81 -12.00 -7.23
C ARG A 37 -12.48 -11.27 -7.36
N VAL A 38 -12.21 -10.64 -8.50
CA VAL A 38 -10.98 -9.84 -8.70
C VAL A 38 -10.95 -8.65 -7.74
N ALA A 39 -12.08 -7.97 -7.53
CA ALA A 39 -12.16 -6.86 -6.61
C ALA A 39 -11.87 -7.30 -5.16
N ASP A 40 -12.40 -8.44 -4.73
CA ASP A 40 -12.14 -9.00 -3.40
C ASP A 40 -10.65 -9.35 -3.19
N GLU A 41 -10.01 -9.94 -4.20
CA GLU A 41 -8.57 -10.24 -4.17
C GLU A 41 -7.72 -8.97 -4.10
N LEU A 42 -8.07 -7.94 -4.87
CA LEU A 42 -7.40 -6.63 -4.80
C LEU A 42 -7.57 -5.97 -3.44
N GLU A 43 -8.75 -6.10 -2.83
CA GLU A 43 -9.02 -5.60 -1.49
C GLU A 43 -8.17 -6.33 -0.45
N ARG A 44 -8.03 -7.67 -0.55
CA ARG A 44 -7.13 -8.45 0.31
C ARG A 44 -5.68 -7.97 0.19
N LEU A 45 -5.15 -7.87 -1.03
CA LEU A 45 -3.78 -7.43 -1.29
C LEU A 45 -3.54 -5.99 -0.80
N ARG A 46 -4.53 -5.11 -0.93
CA ARG A 46 -4.43 -3.73 -0.45
C ARG A 46 -4.36 -3.65 1.08
N ARG A 47 -5.12 -4.50 1.77
CA ARG A 47 -5.07 -4.61 3.25
C ARG A 47 -3.70 -5.11 3.69
N GLU A 48 -3.19 -6.18 3.08
CA GLU A 48 -1.84 -6.72 3.35
C GLU A 48 -0.75 -5.67 3.13
N LEU A 49 -0.82 -4.93 2.02
CA LEU A 49 0.12 -3.83 1.73
C LEU A 49 0.07 -2.72 2.78
N THR A 50 -1.12 -2.40 3.29
CA THR A 50 -1.30 -1.37 4.31
C THR A 50 -0.71 -1.83 5.64
N THR A 51 -0.92 -3.08 6.01
CA THR A 51 -0.32 -3.71 7.20
C THR A 51 1.20 -3.70 7.12
N ALA A 52 1.77 -4.20 6.00
CA ALA A 52 3.21 -4.23 5.80
C ALA A 52 3.86 -2.83 5.84
N ASN A 53 3.21 -1.84 5.23
CA ASN A 53 3.68 -0.45 5.30
C ASN A 53 3.64 0.11 6.72
N THR A 54 2.61 -0.23 7.49
CA THR A 54 2.48 0.19 8.89
C THR A 54 3.58 -0.42 9.75
N GLU A 55 3.87 -1.70 9.56
CA GLU A 55 4.96 -2.40 10.25
C GLU A 55 6.33 -1.82 9.88
N ALA A 56 6.58 -1.60 8.59
CA ALA A 56 7.80 -0.96 8.12
C ALA A 56 7.98 0.44 8.72
N GLU A 57 6.91 1.23 8.82
CA GLU A 57 7.00 2.55 9.43
C GLU A 57 7.27 2.49 10.93
N ARG A 58 6.70 1.54 11.67
CA ARG A 58 7.02 1.33 13.09
C ARG A 58 8.50 1.00 13.29
N ILE A 59 9.07 0.12 12.44
CA ILE A 59 10.50 -0.21 12.48
C ILE A 59 11.34 1.03 12.19
N ARG A 60 11.01 1.79 11.13
CA ARG A 60 11.72 3.03 10.80
C ARG A 60 11.66 4.05 11.92
N GLN A 61 10.52 4.20 12.59
CA GLN A 61 10.36 5.10 13.74
C GLN A 61 11.22 4.66 14.93
N GLY A 62 11.21 3.37 15.28
CA GLY A 62 12.06 2.83 16.34
C GLY A 62 13.54 3.09 16.07
N LEU A 63 13.98 2.86 14.83
CA LEU A 63 15.36 3.15 14.43
C LEU A 63 15.69 4.64 14.52
N ARG A 64 14.81 5.53 14.05
CA ARG A 64 15.00 6.98 14.18
C ARG A 64 15.12 7.41 15.64
N GLN A 65 14.26 6.91 16.52
CA GLN A 65 14.29 7.23 17.95
C GLN A 65 15.59 6.77 18.62
N TRP A 66 16.02 5.54 18.32
CA TRP A 66 17.30 5.02 18.81
C TRP A 66 18.49 5.86 18.32
N GLN A 67 18.53 6.21 17.02
CA GLN A 67 19.58 7.05 16.46
C GLN A 67 19.61 8.44 17.09
N SER A 68 18.46 9.07 17.33
CA SER A 68 18.39 10.38 17.99
C SER A 68 18.97 10.33 19.41
N ARG A 69 18.65 9.28 20.18
CA ARG A 69 19.20 9.07 21.53
C ARG A 69 20.72 8.81 21.52
N HIS A 70 21.22 8.04 20.56
CA HIS A 70 22.66 7.80 20.44
C HIS A 70 23.43 9.02 19.91
N LYS A 71 22.85 9.81 19.00
CA LYS A 71 23.44 11.08 18.54
C LYS A 71 23.54 12.09 19.67
N SER A 72 22.56 12.17 20.58
CA SER A 72 22.66 13.01 21.77
C SER A 72 23.74 12.56 22.75
N CYS A 73 24.05 11.25 22.83
CA CYS A 73 25.16 10.76 23.65
C CYS A 73 26.55 11.08 23.08
N HIS A 74 26.67 11.27 21.75
CA HIS A 74 27.94 11.68 21.13
C HIS A 74 28.25 13.18 21.29
N HIS A 75 27.29 14.00 21.75
CA HIS A 75 27.49 15.42 22.02
C HIS A 75 27.67 15.73 23.51
N ALA A 76 28.47 14.92 24.22
CA ALA A 76 29.10 15.39 25.45
C ALA A 76 30.32 16.23 25.03
N PRO A 77 30.31 17.57 25.17
CA PRO A 77 31.50 18.36 24.94
C PRO A 77 32.56 17.92 25.95
N ASN A 78 33.58 17.26 25.41
CA ASN A 78 34.76 16.83 26.13
C ASN A 78 35.52 18.08 26.59
N GLY A 79 35.20 18.56 27.79
CA GLY A 79 35.80 19.80 28.27
C GLY A 79 35.39 20.10 29.70
N ARG A 80 36.10 19.48 30.66
CA ARG A 80 36.42 19.99 32.01
C ARG A 80 36.32 18.87 33.05
N TRP A 81 37.41 18.11 33.18
CA TRP A 81 37.75 17.44 34.44
C TRP A 81 38.50 18.46 35.31
N PRO A 82 37.99 18.86 36.49
CA PRO A 82 38.78 19.63 37.44
C PRO A 82 39.76 18.69 38.17
N ARG A 83 41.01 19.16 38.30
CA ARG A 83 42.07 18.53 39.09
C ARG A 83 41.78 18.56 40.58
#